data_AF-A0A3D5UKY9-F1
#
_entry.id   AF-A0A3D5UKY9-F1
#
_cell.length_a   1.000
_cell.length_b   1.000
_cell.length_c   1.000
_cell.angle_alpha   90.00
_cell.angle_beta   90.00
_cell.angle_gamma   90.00
#
_symmetry.space_group_name_H-M   'P 1'
#
loop_
_entity.id
_entity.type
_entity.pdbx_description
1 polymer ?
#
loop_
_entity_poly.entity_id
_entity_poly.type
_entity_poly.pdbx_seq_one_letter_code
_entity_poly.pdbx_strand_id
1 'polypeptide(L)'
;MSILIAIAGMVMLMRGLLRMQGRMIPHHIESTMSMEDGQAWSKKNGKINIVWGLLFFAISVALFWEEFARVFEGKGWFVGFGIIVAVVAVYFAGDLPWILKPKK
;
A
#
# COMPACT_ATOMS: atom_id res chain seq x y z
N MET A 1 -6.20 -7.59 -16.83
CA MET A 1 -6.12 -6.31 -16.08
C MET A 1 -5.58 -6.52 -14.66
N SER A 2 -6.01 -7.58 -13.97
CA SER A 2 -5.49 -8.06 -12.67
C SER A 2 -3.96 -8.15 -12.56
N ILE A 3 -3.28 -8.67 -13.59
CA ILE A 3 -1.80 -8.80 -13.62
C ILE A 3 -1.10 -7.43 -13.51
N LEU A 4 -1.58 -6.41 -14.22
CA LEU A 4 -0.99 -5.06 -14.16
C LEU A 4 -1.17 -4.44 -12.76
N ILE A 5 -2.30 -4.70 -12.11
CA ILE A 5 -2.58 -4.24 -10.74
C ILE A 5 -1.65 -4.95 -9.74
N ALA A 6 -1.40 -6.26 -9.91
CA ALA A 6 -0.42 -6.98 -9.09
C ALA A 6 1.00 -6.42 -9.25
N ILE A 7 1.43 -6.14 -10.49
CA ILE A 7 2.74 -5.53 -10.76
C ILE A 7 2.84 -4.16 -10.09
N ALA A 8 1.81 -3.31 -10.20
CA ALA A 8 1.77 -2.01 -9.53
C ALA A 8 1.87 -2.17 -8.00
N GLY A 9 1.14 -3.13 -7.42
CA GLY A 9 1.23 -3.47 -6.00
C GLY A 9 2.64 -3.89 -5.58
N MET A 10 3.30 -4.73 -6.37
CA MET A 10 4.67 -5.19 -6.11
C MET A 10 5.69 -4.05 -6.18
N VAL A 11 5.58 -3.16 -7.16
CA VAL A 11 6.44 -1.97 -7.28
C VAL A 11 6.26 -1.05 -6.07
N MET A 12 5.03 -0.86 -5.60
CA MET A 12 4.75 -0.07 -4.40
C MET A 12 5.36 -0.72 -3.15
N LEU A 13 5.22 -2.04 -2.96
CA LEU A 13 5.87 -2.74 -1.85
C LEU A 13 7.41 -2.57 -1.87
N MET A 14 8.04 -2.79 -3.03
CA MET A 14 9.49 -2.65 -3.18
C MET A 14 9.96 -1.22 -2.85
N ARG A 15 9.29 -0.20 -3.40
CA ARG A 15 9.60 1.20 -3.08
C ARG A 15 9.34 1.52 -1.61
N GLY A 16 8.30 0.92 -1.02
CA GLY A 16 7.96 1.06 0.38
C GLY A 16 9.07 0.56 1.30
N LEU A 17 9.55 -0.67 1.06
CA LEU A 17 10.64 -1.29 1.80
C LEU A 17 11.95 -0.50 1.67
N LEU A 18 12.32 -0.09 0.46
CA LEU A 18 13.54 0.68 0.21
C LEU A 18 13.53 2.03 0.96
N ARG A 19 12.37 2.69 1.01
CA ARG A 19 12.18 3.94 1.76
C ARG A 19 12.24 3.72 3.27
N MET A 20 11.66 2.64 3.79
CA MET A 20 11.74 2.30 5.22
C MET A 20 13.17 1.98 5.68
N GLN A 21 13.98 1.38 4.82
CA GLN A 21 15.40 1.12 5.08
C GLN A 21 16.29 2.37 4.91
N GLY A 22 15.72 3.53 4.56
CA GLY A 22 16.48 4.76 4.30
C GLY A 22 17.33 4.71 3.04
N ARG A 23 17.16 3.69 2.17
CA ARG A 23 17.94 3.51 0.93
C ARG A 23 17.40 4.32 -0.24
N MET A 24 16.26 4.97 -0.07
CA MET A 24 15.62 5.77 -1.10
C MET A 24 15.07 7.05 -0.46
N ILE A 25 15.77 8.15 -0.63
CA ILE A 25 15.27 9.51 -0.36
C ILE A 25 15.16 10.21 -1.72
N PRO A 26 13.99 10.75 -2.10
CA PRO A 26 13.88 11.48 -3.34
C PRO A 26 14.73 12.76 -3.31
N HIS A 27 15.40 13.07 -4.41
CA HIS A 27 16.32 14.22 -4.48
C HIS A 27 15.65 15.57 -4.14
N HIS A 28 14.37 15.75 -4.47
CA HIS A 28 13.62 16.96 -4.11
C HIS A 28 13.39 17.12 -2.59
N ILE A 29 13.42 16.02 -1.83
CA ILE A 29 13.34 16.06 -0.36
C ILE A 29 14.70 16.43 0.22
N GLU A 30 15.79 15.92 -0.36
CA GLU A 30 17.16 16.27 0.05
C GLU A 30 17.46 17.76 -0.13
N SER A 31 16.87 18.42 -1.14
CA SER A 31 17.08 19.84 -1.40
C SER A 31 16.17 20.77 -0.60
N THR A 32 15.13 20.26 0.06
CA THR A 32 14.11 21.08 0.75
C THR A 32 14.03 20.84 2.25
N MET A 33 14.61 19.74 2.75
CA MET A 33 14.53 19.35 4.15
C MET A 33 15.90 18.97 4.70
N SER A 34 16.05 19.02 6.02
CA SER A 34 17.22 18.43 6.68
C SER A 34 17.26 16.92 6.41
N MET A 35 18.45 16.33 6.48
CA MET A 35 18.62 14.89 6.21
C MET A 35 17.86 14.02 7.21
N GLU A 36 17.72 14.48 8.46
CA GLU A 36 16.94 13.82 9.51
C GLU A 36 15.43 13.86 9.20
N ASP A 37 14.90 15.02 8.83
CA ASP A 37 13.50 15.18 8.45
C ASP A 37 13.17 14.42 7.15
N GLY A 38 14.10 14.41 6.19
CA GLY A 38 13.98 13.67 4.93
C GLY A 38 13.91 12.16 5.16
N GLN A 39 14.67 11.63 6.11
CA GLN A 39 14.59 10.22 6.51
C GLN A 39 13.27 9.89 7.21
N ALA A 40 12.79 10.75 8.11
CA ALA A 40 11.50 10.57 8.77
C ALA A 40 10.34 10.59 7.75
N TRP A 41 10.37 11.55 6.83
CA TRP A 41 9.43 11.65 5.72
C TRP A 41 9.48 10.41 4.81
N SER A 42 10.68 9.94 4.47
CA SER A 42 10.86 8.76 3.61
C SER A 42 10.31 7.51 4.27
N LYS A 43 10.63 7.25 5.55
CA LYS A 43 10.08 6.12 6.31
C LYS A 43 8.55 6.15 6.35
N LYS A 44 7.95 7.32 6.56
CA LYS A 44 6.49 7.49 6.57
C LYS A 44 5.87 7.19 5.20
N ASN A 45 6.45 7.71 4.12
CA ASN A 45 6.00 7.40 2.76
C ASN A 45 6.25 5.94 2.38
N GLY A 46 7.27 5.32 2.96
CA GLY A 46 7.54 3.89 2.84
C GLY A 46 6.37 3.05 3.34
N LYS A 47 5.86 3.37 4.52
CA LYS A 47 4.66 2.72 5.09
C LYS A 47 3.43 2.87 4.19
N ILE A 48 3.19 4.09 3.69
CA ILE A 48 2.06 4.37 2.79
C ILE A 48 2.15 3.52 1.52
N ASN A 49 3.34 3.43 0.91
CA ASN A 49 3.57 2.58 -0.24
C ASN A 49 3.34 1.09 0.06
N ILE A 50 3.71 0.60 1.25
CA ILE A 50 3.45 -0.79 1.62
C ILE A 50 1.94 -1.06 1.68
N VAL A 51 1.19 -0.18 2.34
CA VAL A 51 -0.26 -0.29 2.45
C VAL A 51 -0.92 -0.32 1.07
N TRP A 52 -0.59 0.65 0.23
CA TRP A 52 -1.16 0.69 -1.13
C TRP A 52 -0.75 -0.54 -1.93
N GLY A 53 0.48 -1.01 -1.78
CA GLY A 53 0.92 -2.27 -2.36
C GLY A 53 0.03 -3.45 -1.99
N LEU A 54 -0.27 -3.61 -0.69
CA LEU A 54 -1.15 -4.67 -0.19
C LEU A 54 -2.60 -4.51 -0.68
N LEU A 55 -3.12 -3.29 -0.75
CA LEU A 55 -4.46 -3.01 -1.30
C LEU A 55 -4.56 -3.40 -2.78
N PHE A 56 -3.55 -3.06 -3.58
CA PHE A 56 -3.50 -3.43 -4.99
C PHE A 56 -3.44 -4.95 -5.17
N PHE A 57 -2.70 -5.67 -4.32
CA PHE A 57 -2.73 -7.13 -4.32
C PHE A 57 -4.12 -7.68 -3.97
N ALA A 58 -4.80 -7.13 -2.97
CA ALA A 58 -6.15 -7.54 -2.62
C ALA A 58 -7.14 -7.33 -3.78
N ILE A 59 -7.05 -6.20 -4.46
CA ILE A 59 -7.87 -5.89 -5.64
C ILE A 59 -7.54 -6.86 -6.78
N SER A 60 -6.25 -7.13 -7.04
CA SER A 60 -5.82 -8.06 -8.08
C SER A 60 -6.34 -9.48 -7.83
N VAL A 61 -6.27 -9.96 -6.59
CA VAL A 61 -6.83 -11.27 -6.20
C VAL A 61 -8.34 -11.29 -6.36
N ALA A 62 -9.05 -10.24 -5.94
CA ALA A 62 -10.51 -10.15 -6.10
C ALA A 62 -10.93 -10.19 -7.58
N LEU A 63 -10.23 -9.46 -8.45
CA LEU A 63 -10.50 -9.44 -9.90
C LEU A 63 -10.17 -10.78 -10.56
N PHE A 64 -9.03 -11.38 -10.20
CA PHE A 64 -8.66 -12.71 -10.70
C PHE A 64 -9.68 -13.77 -10.27
N TRP A 65 -10.20 -13.65 -9.05
CA TRP A 65 -11.24 -14.55 -8.54
C TRP A 65 -12.60 -14.34 -9.20
N GLU A 66 -12.97 -13.11 -9.53
CA GLU A 66 -14.18 -12.82 -10.32
C GLU A 66 -14.08 -13.43 -11.72
N GLU A 67 -12.92 -13.30 -12.37
CA GLU A 67 -12.62 -13.96 -13.65
C GLU A 67 -12.69 -15.50 -13.51
N PHE A 68 -12.12 -16.07 -12.44
CA PHE A 68 -12.13 -17.50 -12.17
C PHE A 68 -13.53 -18.05 -11.86
N ALA A 69 -14.31 -17.36 -11.02
CA ALA A 69 -15.67 -17.75 -10.67
C ALA A 69 -16.63 -17.67 -11.88
N ARG A 70 -16.41 -16.71 -12.79
CA ARG A 70 -17.11 -16.66 -14.09
C ARG A 70 -16.80 -17.86 -14.96
N VAL A 71 -15.56 -18.35 -14.95
CA VAL A 71 -15.13 -19.51 -15.76
C VAL A 71 -15.62 -20.85 -15.16
N PHE A 72 -15.77 -20.95 -13.84
CA PHE A 72 -16.02 -22.23 -13.17
C PHE A 72 -17.40 -22.40 -12.51
N GLU A 73 -18.39 -21.55 -12.79
CA GLU A 73 -19.78 -21.63 -12.27
C GLU A 73 -19.92 -21.88 -10.75
N GLY A 74 -18.91 -21.52 -9.96
CA GLY A 74 -18.79 -21.90 -8.56
C GLY A 74 -18.75 -20.70 -7.64
N LYS A 75 -19.75 -20.59 -6.75
CA LYS A 75 -19.85 -19.58 -5.68
C LYS A 75 -18.65 -19.67 -4.73
N GLY A 76 -17.59 -18.91 -4.99
CA GLY A 76 -16.42 -18.82 -4.13
C GLY A 76 -16.58 -17.77 -3.02
N TRP A 77 -16.59 -18.21 -1.76
CA TRP A 77 -16.79 -17.37 -0.57
C TRP A 77 -15.58 -16.47 -0.24
N PHE A 78 -15.88 -15.22 0.12
CA PHE A 78 -14.96 -14.09 0.38
C PHE A 78 -14.24 -14.17 1.74
N VAL A 79 -13.14 -14.93 1.85
CA VAL A 79 -12.32 -14.94 3.10
C VAL A 79 -11.04 -14.11 2.97
N GLY A 80 -10.42 -14.06 1.79
CA GLY A 80 -9.14 -13.34 1.58
C GLY A 80 -9.25 -11.80 1.59
N PHE A 81 -10.31 -11.25 0.99
CA PHE A 81 -10.51 -9.79 0.90
C PHE A 81 -10.79 -9.17 2.27
N GLY A 82 -11.58 -9.84 3.11
CA GLY A 82 -11.92 -9.36 4.45
C GLY A 82 -10.70 -9.25 5.36
N ILE A 83 -9.75 -10.19 5.27
CA ILE A 83 -8.53 -10.19 6.07
C ILE A 83 -7.62 -9.01 5.69
N ILE A 84 -7.43 -8.73 4.40
CA ILE A 84 -6.57 -7.62 3.97
C ILE A 84 -7.19 -6.26 4.30
N VAL A 85 -8.50 -6.09 4.09
CA VAL A 85 -9.22 -4.87 4.50
C VAL A 85 -9.16 -4.68 6.01
N ALA A 86 -9.31 -5.73 6.80
CA ALA A 86 -9.15 -5.67 8.26
C ALA A 86 -7.72 -5.30 8.68
N VAL A 87 -6.70 -5.86 8.03
CA VAL A 87 -5.28 -5.51 8.30
C VAL A 87 -5.01 -4.04 7.97
N VAL A 88 -5.51 -3.54 6.84
CA VAL A 88 -5.40 -2.11 6.48
C VAL A 88 -6.17 -1.25 7.48
N ALA A 89 -7.41 -1.59 7.82
CA ALA A 89 -8.21 -0.83 8.78
C ALA A 89 -7.55 -0.76 10.16
N VAL A 90 -7.03 -1.87 10.67
CA VAL A 90 -6.30 -1.92 11.95
C VAL A 90 -5.01 -1.09 11.90
N TYR A 91 -4.28 -1.12 10.77
CA TYR A 91 -3.05 -0.33 10.62
C TYR A 91 -3.32 1.19 10.59
N PHE A 92 -4.45 1.64 10.01
CA PHE A 92 -4.80 3.07 9.94
C PHE A 92 -5.63 3.59 11.11
N ALA A 93 -6.23 2.72 11.93
CA ALA A 93 -7.01 3.14 13.09
C ALA A 93 -6.21 4.01 14.09
N GLY A 94 -4.88 3.83 14.14
CA GLY A 94 -3.98 4.67 14.95
C GLY A 94 -3.53 5.98 14.28
N ASP A 95 -3.50 6.05 12.94
CA ASP A 95 -2.93 7.17 12.17
C ASP A 95 -3.99 8.14 11.62
N LEU A 96 -5.28 7.78 11.66
CA LEU A 96 -6.43 8.57 11.18
C LEU A 96 -6.50 10.02 11.73
N PRO A 97 -6.20 10.28 13.03
CA PRO A 97 -6.29 11.64 13.59
C PRO A 97 -5.30 12.64 12.99
N TRP A 98 -4.22 12.18 12.35
CA TRP A 98 -3.20 13.05 11.78
C TRP A 98 -3.45 13.39 10.30
N ILE A 99 -4.14 12.50 9.56
CA ILE A 99 -4.54 12.72 8.16
C ILE A 99 -5.60 13.82 8.06
N LEU A 100 -6.49 13.91 9.05
CA LEU A 100 -7.59 14.88 9.09
C LEU A 100 -7.23 16.21 9.76
N LYS A 101 -6.01 16.36 10.31
CA LYS A 101 -5.59 17.65 10.85
C LYS A 101 -5.20 18.57 9.69
N PRO A 102 -5.92 19.68 9.47
CA PRO A 102 -5.44 20.71 8.55
C PRO A 102 -4.08 21.19 9.07
N LYS A 103 -3.07 21.20 8.21
CA LYS A 103 -1.80 21.87 8.51
C LYS A 103 -2.12 23.34 8.81
N LYS A 104 -1.88 23.77 10.04
CA LYS A 104 -1.83 25.20 10.39
C LYS A 104 -0.58 25.82 9.78
#